data_AF-A0A0A6D762-F1
#
_entry.id   AF-A0A0A6D762-F1
#
_cell.length_a   1.000
_cell.length_b   1.000
_cell.length_c   1.000
_cell.angle_alpha   90.00
_cell.angle_beta   90.00
_cell.angle_gamma   90.00
#
_symmetry.space_group_name_H-M   'P 1'
#
loop_
_entity.id
_entity.type
_entity.pdbx_description
1 polymer ?
#
loop_
_entity_poly.entity_id
_entity_poly.type
_entity_poly.pdbx_seq_one_letter_code
_entity_poly.pdbx_strand_id
1 'polypeptide(L)'
;MHTHEVEFCYRMRHPVSLCESHQLLPAATLDPLEGTVLDPSLGKVVVRIAPYANMACGDQLLLSWDGLDIEGFAYQHEMVRYVSAAQVGKDVVFVIKGMHVAALDGGSLEVYWKLLSAGPSGPALSARVQLSVGDTRPELLAPIVEGAIGGTLDPARMTEGTLVVLQPYARMAAGDVITLMWGADKLPATFSDSLKVENFAVADVLSFWIDGTHIAAHLGGEVMVRYRVEQAGGATRESEATRIVVTPFFRGELDAPDVLEAEDGVLLNDDSIDGVTIVIGNARTQEGELVYLKCDGDLFNHRDDREITRETAGKPLIFIVPHRFWREHHGTTVRVAYTVERLDDVSQESAVTQVRVEA
;
A
#
# COMPACT_ATOMS: atom_id res chain seq x y z
N MET A 1 32.04 3.62 50.50
CA MET A 1 30.81 3.61 49.70
C MET A 1 30.88 4.80 48.77
N HIS A 2 31.20 4.55 47.51
CA HIS A 2 31.38 5.57 46.48
C HIS A 2 30.02 5.91 45.87
N THR A 3 29.59 7.15 46.03
CA THR A 3 28.47 7.74 45.29
C THR A 3 29.02 8.31 43.99
N HIS A 4 28.65 7.72 42.86
CA HIS A 4 28.89 8.29 41.53
C HIS A 4 27.78 9.30 41.23
N GLU A 5 28.13 10.59 41.21
CA GLU A 5 27.33 11.62 40.56
C GLU A 5 27.51 11.47 39.04
N VAL A 6 26.39 11.22 38.36
CA VAL A 6 26.32 11.21 36.90
C VAL A 6 26.11 12.66 36.46
N GLU A 7 27.18 13.30 36.01
CA GLU A 7 27.15 14.62 35.39
C GLU A 7 26.58 14.48 33.97
N PHE A 8 25.32 14.87 33.77
CA PHE A 8 24.72 15.00 32.44
C PHE A 8 25.26 16.28 31.78
N CYS A 9 26.29 16.14 30.95
CA CYS A 9 26.75 17.23 30.09
C CYS A 9 25.66 17.57 29.05
N TYR A 10 24.88 18.63 29.31
CA TYR A 10 24.07 19.30 28.29
C TYR A 10 25.01 19.86 27.22
N ARG A 11 25.16 19.18 26.07
CA ARG A 11 25.70 19.80 24.86
C ARG A 11 24.69 20.83 24.38
N MET A 12 25.07 22.10 24.50
CA MET A 12 24.35 23.25 23.95
C MET A 12 23.93 22.98 22.51
N ARG A 13 22.63 23.16 22.26
CA ARG A 13 22.05 23.21 20.92
C ARG A 13 22.79 24.28 20.12
N HIS A 14 23.24 23.92 18.93
CA HIS A 14 23.66 24.90 17.94
C HIS A 14 22.52 25.91 17.74
N PRO A 15 22.81 27.22 17.69
CA PRO A 15 21.77 28.19 17.37
C PRO A 15 21.23 27.86 15.98
N VAL A 16 19.90 27.79 15.91
CA VAL A 16 19.14 27.80 14.66
C VAL A 16 19.67 28.98 13.84
N SER A 17 20.37 28.70 12.75
CA SER A 17 20.79 29.73 11.82
C SER A 17 19.55 30.45 11.31
N LEU A 18 19.60 31.77 11.45
CA LEU A 18 18.65 32.72 10.92
C LEU A 18 18.32 32.41 9.47
N CYS A 19 17.04 32.60 9.14
CA CYS A 19 16.46 32.56 7.81
C CYS A 19 17.23 33.48 6.85
N GLU A 20 18.27 32.95 6.20
CA GLU A 20 18.80 33.55 4.99
C GLU A 20 17.76 33.30 3.91
N SER A 21 17.15 34.37 3.39
CA SER A 21 16.39 34.33 2.15
C SER A 21 17.34 33.97 1.01
N HIS A 22 17.64 32.68 0.85
CA HIS A 22 18.32 32.16 -0.32
C HIS A 22 17.38 32.34 -1.50
N GLN A 23 17.66 33.35 -2.32
CA GLN A 23 16.96 33.53 -3.59
C GLN A 23 17.13 32.26 -4.43
N LEU A 24 16.01 31.63 -4.81
CA LEU A 24 16.03 30.41 -5.61
C LEU A 24 16.68 30.67 -6.97
N LEU A 25 17.48 29.70 -7.43
CA LEU A 25 18.03 29.69 -8.78
C LEU A 25 16.90 29.49 -9.81
N PRO A 26 17.10 29.89 -11.07
CA PRO A 26 16.12 29.66 -12.13
C PRO A 26 15.75 28.17 -12.27
N ALA A 27 14.47 27.90 -12.51
CA ALA A 27 13.99 26.55 -12.81
C ALA A 27 14.66 25.99 -14.07
N ALA A 28 14.75 24.66 -14.14
CA ALA A 28 15.14 23.99 -15.37
C ALA A 28 14.02 24.09 -16.42
N THR A 29 14.38 23.95 -17.70
CA THR A 29 13.43 23.84 -18.81
C THR A 29 13.41 22.40 -19.32
N LEU A 30 12.26 21.93 -19.81
CA LEU A 30 12.07 20.55 -20.26
C LEU A 30 11.64 20.55 -21.73
N ASP A 31 12.19 19.63 -22.52
CA ASP A 31 11.86 19.46 -23.94
C ASP A 31 11.70 17.97 -24.31
N PRO A 32 10.63 17.58 -25.05
CA PRO A 32 9.49 18.41 -25.41
C PRO A 32 8.56 18.60 -24.21
N LEU A 33 8.17 19.84 -23.91
CA LEU A 33 7.11 20.13 -22.96
C LEU A 33 6.14 21.14 -23.58
N GLU A 34 4.86 20.77 -23.67
CA GLU A 34 3.79 21.64 -24.13
C GLU A 34 2.84 21.94 -22.96
N GLY A 35 2.80 23.18 -22.49
CA GLY A 35 1.97 23.56 -21.35
C GLY A 35 2.46 22.94 -20.03
N THR A 36 1.54 22.30 -19.29
CA THR A 36 1.80 21.77 -17.93
C THR A 36 1.64 20.24 -17.85
N VAL A 37 1.52 19.57 -18.99
CA VAL A 37 1.32 18.11 -19.07
C VAL A 37 2.47 17.48 -19.82
N LEU A 38 3.06 16.45 -19.25
CA LEU A 38 4.11 15.64 -19.87
C LEU A 38 3.52 14.34 -20.39
N ASP A 39 3.80 14.01 -21.65
CA ASP A 39 3.32 12.77 -22.27
C ASP A 39 4.10 11.54 -21.71
N PRO A 40 3.41 10.56 -21.10
CA PRO A 40 4.01 9.38 -20.48
C PRO A 40 4.71 8.46 -21.50
N SER A 41 4.34 8.55 -22.78
CA SER A 41 4.86 7.70 -23.86
C SER A 41 6.20 8.20 -24.46
N LEU A 42 6.68 9.37 -24.01
CA LEU A 42 7.92 9.95 -24.50
C LEU A 42 9.12 9.03 -24.22
N GLY A 43 9.84 8.64 -25.27
CA GLY A 43 11.04 7.80 -25.14
C GLY A 43 12.20 8.49 -24.39
N LYS A 44 12.19 9.83 -24.29
CA LYS A 44 13.11 10.63 -23.48
C LYS A 44 12.59 12.06 -23.28
N VAL A 45 13.08 12.71 -22.24
CA VAL A 45 12.91 14.15 -21.97
C VAL A 45 14.28 14.78 -21.76
N VAL A 46 14.49 15.94 -22.37
CA VAL A 46 15.72 16.73 -22.23
C VAL A 46 15.48 17.85 -21.24
N VAL A 47 16.21 17.85 -20.14
CA VAL A 47 16.16 18.91 -19.13
C VAL A 47 17.35 19.84 -19.32
N ARG A 48 17.13 21.14 -19.46
CA ARG A 48 18.16 22.16 -19.65
C ARG A 48 18.20 23.13 -18.47
N ILE A 49 19.38 23.27 -17.89
CA ILE A 49 19.69 24.29 -16.89
C ILE A 49 20.48 25.39 -17.60
N ALA A 50 19.87 26.58 -17.69
CA ALA A 50 20.50 27.75 -18.28
C ALA A 50 21.73 28.22 -17.46
N PRO A 51 22.67 28.99 -18.05
CA PRO A 51 23.77 29.58 -17.32
C PRO A 51 23.27 30.39 -16.12
N TYR A 52 23.85 30.15 -14.94
CA TYR A 52 23.48 30.81 -13.70
C TYR A 52 24.59 31.78 -13.24
N ALA A 53 24.24 32.65 -12.30
CA ALA A 53 25.18 33.63 -11.77
C ALA A 53 26.38 32.94 -11.12
N ASN A 54 27.59 33.42 -11.43
CA ASN A 54 28.87 32.87 -10.94
C ASN A 54 29.12 31.40 -11.34
N MET A 55 28.50 30.91 -12.42
CA MET A 55 28.78 29.58 -12.96
C MET A 55 30.29 29.37 -13.18
N ALA A 56 30.84 28.35 -12.52
CA ALA A 56 32.26 28.08 -12.51
C ALA A 56 32.57 26.65 -12.95
N CYS A 57 33.77 26.46 -13.52
CA CYS A 57 34.28 25.12 -13.75
C CYS A 57 34.45 24.39 -12.42
N GLY A 58 33.95 23.16 -12.35
CA GLY A 58 33.95 22.34 -11.14
C GLY A 58 32.65 22.37 -10.34
N ASP A 59 31.71 23.28 -10.65
CA ASP A 59 30.39 23.26 -10.03
C ASP A 59 29.70 21.91 -10.28
N GLN A 60 29.01 21.41 -9.26
CA GLN A 60 28.22 20.19 -9.33
C GLN A 60 26.73 20.52 -9.27
N LEU A 61 25.97 19.97 -10.23
CA LEU A 61 24.52 20.08 -10.31
C LEU A 61 23.90 18.71 -10.03
N LEU A 62 23.03 18.66 -9.03
CA LEU A 62 22.17 17.51 -8.75
C LEU A 62 20.76 17.84 -9.26
N LEU A 63 20.30 17.15 -10.29
CA LEU A 63 18.93 17.24 -10.78
C LEU A 63 18.08 16.19 -10.06
N SER A 64 16.96 16.61 -9.47
CA SER A 64 15.96 15.76 -8.84
C SER A 64 14.73 15.69 -9.73
N TRP A 65 14.29 14.46 -10.00
CA TRP A 65 13.08 14.09 -10.74
C TRP A 65 12.21 13.31 -9.78
N ASP A 66 11.35 14.04 -9.07
CA ASP A 66 10.54 13.51 -7.98
C ASP A 66 9.07 13.57 -8.39
N GLY A 67 8.35 12.48 -8.26
CA GLY A 67 6.95 12.45 -8.67
C GLY A 67 6.13 11.43 -7.89
N LEU A 68 4.84 11.42 -8.20
CA LEU A 68 3.88 10.45 -7.71
C LEU A 68 3.29 9.73 -8.92
N ASP A 69 3.12 8.42 -8.86
CA ASP A 69 2.35 7.68 -9.86
C ASP A 69 0.82 7.86 -9.65
N ILE A 70 0.02 7.17 -10.46
CA ILE A 70 -1.44 7.19 -10.38
C ILE A 70 -1.98 6.67 -9.03
N GLU A 71 -1.22 5.88 -8.29
CA GLU A 71 -1.58 5.31 -6.99
C GLU A 71 -1.05 6.15 -5.81
N GLY A 72 -0.35 7.25 -6.11
CA GLY A 72 0.22 8.15 -5.11
C GLY A 72 1.54 7.66 -4.54
N PHE A 73 2.16 6.63 -5.12
CA PHE A 73 3.48 6.16 -4.69
C PHE A 73 4.57 7.08 -5.23
N ALA A 74 5.53 7.38 -4.35
CA ALA A 74 6.66 8.23 -4.69
C ALA A 74 7.64 7.52 -5.63
N TYR A 75 8.02 8.22 -6.70
CA TYR A 75 9.08 7.83 -7.60
C TYR A 75 10.16 8.92 -7.60
N GLN A 76 11.40 8.51 -7.35
CA GLN A 76 12.53 9.43 -7.26
C GLN A 76 13.63 8.97 -8.22
N HIS A 77 14.14 9.93 -8.97
CA HIS A 77 15.31 9.74 -9.81
C HIS A 77 16.22 10.95 -9.73
N GLU A 78 17.51 10.71 -9.52
CA GLU A 78 18.50 11.77 -9.44
C GLU A 78 19.60 11.61 -10.48
N MET A 79 20.09 12.74 -10.99
CA MET A 79 21.23 12.78 -11.88
C MET A 79 22.23 13.84 -11.45
N VAL A 80 23.51 13.51 -11.50
CA VAL A 80 24.60 14.44 -11.21
C VAL A 80 25.34 14.81 -12.49
N ARG A 81 25.64 16.10 -12.66
CA ARG A 81 26.60 16.58 -13.66
C ARG A 81 27.56 17.62 -13.07
N TYR A 82 28.76 17.67 -13.63
CA TYR A 82 29.75 18.70 -13.36
C TYR A 82 29.85 19.70 -14.51
N VAL A 83 30.10 20.96 -14.18
CA VAL A 83 30.41 22.02 -15.13
C VAL A 83 31.89 21.94 -15.52
N SER A 84 32.18 21.64 -16.78
CA SER A 84 33.55 21.68 -17.31
C SER A 84 33.91 23.09 -17.78
N ALA A 85 35.21 23.37 -17.99
CA ALA A 85 35.67 24.67 -18.47
C ALA A 85 35.01 25.10 -19.79
N ALA A 86 34.79 24.18 -20.72
CA ALA A 86 34.13 24.46 -22.01
C ALA A 86 32.61 24.69 -21.90
N GLN A 87 32.02 24.30 -20.76
CA GLN A 87 30.59 24.37 -20.45
C GLN A 87 30.22 25.65 -19.69
N VAL A 88 31.20 26.36 -19.11
CA VAL A 88 30.97 27.64 -18.42
C VAL A 88 30.26 28.62 -19.37
N GLY A 89 29.16 29.20 -18.90
CA GLY A 89 28.35 30.13 -19.68
C GLY A 89 27.43 29.47 -20.72
N LYS A 90 27.25 28.14 -20.69
CA LYS A 90 26.38 27.39 -21.61
C LYS A 90 25.44 26.45 -20.85
N ASP A 91 24.31 26.10 -21.46
CA ASP A 91 23.31 25.19 -20.90
C ASP A 91 23.88 23.84 -20.48
N VAL A 92 23.60 23.41 -19.24
CA VAL A 92 23.86 22.04 -18.79
C VAL A 92 22.64 21.19 -19.09
N VAL A 93 22.85 20.09 -19.83
CA VAL A 93 21.78 19.24 -20.35
C VAL A 93 21.72 17.90 -19.60
N PHE A 94 20.53 17.48 -19.19
CA PHE A 94 20.26 16.14 -18.69
C PHE A 94 19.30 15.44 -19.65
N VAL A 95 19.48 14.13 -19.83
CA VAL A 95 18.61 13.31 -20.69
C VAL A 95 17.96 12.26 -19.83
N ILE A 96 16.68 12.46 -19.55
CA ILE A 96 15.83 11.56 -18.79
C ILE A 96 15.28 10.49 -19.74
N LYS A 97 15.49 9.22 -19.42
CA LYS A 97 14.95 8.11 -20.22
C LYS A 97 13.45 7.97 -20.02
N GLY A 98 12.73 7.52 -21.06
CA GLY A 98 11.28 7.37 -21.03
C GLY A 98 10.74 6.48 -19.90
N MET A 99 11.50 5.51 -19.40
CA MET A 99 11.09 4.71 -18.24
C MET A 99 10.82 5.55 -16.97
N HIS A 100 11.54 6.66 -16.78
CA HIS A 100 11.32 7.56 -15.63
C HIS A 100 10.09 8.45 -15.81
N VAL A 101 9.65 8.64 -17.06
CA VAL A 101 8.45 9.39 -17.43
C VAL A 101 7.23 8.49 -17.32
N ALA A 102 7.30 7.28 -17.91
CA ALA A 102 6.27 6.26 -17.85
C ALA A 102 5.97 5.79 -16.42
N ALA A 103 6.97 5.79 -15.52
CA ALA A 103 6.77 5.46 -14.11
C ALA A 103 5.82 6.41 -13.36
N LEU A 104 5.55 7.59 -13.93
CA LEU A 104 4.69 8.62 -13.32
C LEU A 104 3.33 8.76 -14.04
N ASP A 105 3.00 7.84 -14.95
CA ASP A 105 1.77 7.91 -15.74
C ASP A 105 0.51 8.02 -14.84
N GLY A 106 -0.39 8.93 -15.21
CA GLY A 106 -1.60 9.29 -14.45
C GLY A 106 -1.34 10.11 -13.17
N GLY A 107 -0.08 10.42 -12.86
CA GLY A 107 0.35 11.05 -11.63
C GLY A 107 0.93 12.46 -11.83
N SER A 108 2.02 12.77 -11.13
CA SER A 108 2.62 14.11 -11.13
C SER A 108 4.14 14.08 -11.06
N LEU A 109 4.75 15.17 -11.52
CA LEU A 109 6.19 15.33 -11.57
C LEU A 109 6.60 16.71 -11.03
N GLU A 110 7.65 16.72 -10.24
CA GLU A 110 8.36 17.90 -9.79
C GLU A 110 9.84 17.80 -10.15
N VAL A 111 10.34 18.80 -10.89
CA VAL A 111 11.74 18.87 -11.32
C VAL A 111 12.41 20.10 -10.72
N TYR A 112 13.53 19.88 -10.05
CA TYR A 112 14.37 20.94 -9.51
C TYR A 112 15.82 20.48 -9.45
N TRP A 113 16.72 21.41 -9.17
CA TRP A 113 18.14 21.12 -9.07
C TRP A 113 18.81 21.84 -7.91
N LYS A 114 19.86 21.22 -7.38
CA LYS A 114 20.73 21.77 -6.35
C LYS A 114 22.12 22.05 -6.92
N LEU A 115 22.60 23.28 -6.70
CA LEU A 115 23.96 23.70 -6.97
C LEU A 115 24.84 23.43 -5.76
N LEU A 116 25.94 22.72 -5.97
CA LEU A 116 27.08 22.63 -5.08
C LEU A 116 28.24 23.36 -5.76
N SER A 117 28.50 24.60 -5.34
CA SER A 117 29.52 25.43 -5.99
C SER A 117 30.93 24.94 -5.67
N ALA A 118 31.83 25.08 -6.63
CA ALA A 118 33.27 24.88 -6.40
C ALA A 118 33.91 26.00 -5.56
N GLY A 119 33.24 27.15 -5.45
CA GLY A 119 33.67 28.28 -4.62
C GLY A 119 33.24 28.17 -3.15
N PRO A 120 33.49 29.20 -2.33
CA PRO A 120 33.11 29.22 -0.90
C PRO A 120 31.60 29.40 -0.66
N SER A 121 30.77 29.30 -1.70
CA SER A 121 29.32 29.46 -1.60
C SER A 121 28.65 28.19 -1.07
N GLY A 122 27.63 28.37 -0.21
CA GLY A 122 26.79 27.27 0.27
C GLY A 122 25.92 26.67 -0.84
N PRO A 123 25.27 25.51 -0.58
CA PRO A 123 24.37 24.90 -1.54
C PRO A 123 23.17 25.79 -1.82
N ALA A 124 22.75 25.86 -3.09
CA ALA A 124 21.59 26.63 -3.52
C ALA A 124 20.60 25.75 -4.27
N LEU A 125 19.30 26.03 -4.15
CA LEU A 125 18.21 25.30 -4.79
C LEU A 125 17.58 26.13 -5.91
N SER A 126 17.11 25.46 -6.96
CA SER A 126 16.30 26.08 -7.99
C SER A 126 14.84 26.20 -7.59
N ALA A 127 14.12 27.07 -8.31
CA ALA A 127 12.67 26.96 -8.39
C ALA A 127 12.29 25.57 -8.95
N ARG A 128 11.13 25.07 -8.50
CA ARG A 128 10.56 23.77 -8.88
C ARG A 128 9.65 23.93 -10.10
N VAL A 129 9.71 22.97 -11.02
CA VAL A 129 8.76 22.84 -12.13
C VAL A 129 7.79 21.73 -11.78
N GLN A 130 6.49 22.04 -11.68
CA GLN A 130 5.45 21.08 -11.35
C GLN A 130 4.60 20.77 -12.59
N LEU A 131 4.45 19.48 -12.92
CA LEU A 131 3.76 18.99 -14.11
C LEU A 131 2.79 17.87 -13.73
N SER A 132 1.72 17.74 -14.52
CA SER A 132 0.92 16.52 -14.60
C SER A 132 1.56 15.57 -15.61
N VAL A 133 1.47 14.26 -15.40
CA VAL A 133 1.98 13.26 -16.34
C VAL A 133 0.80 12.43 -16.87
N GLY A 134 0.61 12.44 -18.18
CA GLY A 134 -0.52 11.76 -18.82
C GLY A 134 -1.88 12.28 -18.36
N ASP A 135 -2.85 11.37 -18.32
CA ASP A 135 -4.23 11.66 -17.94
C ASP A 135 -4.40 11.56 -16.42
N THR A 136 -4.29 12.71 -15.75
CA THR A 136 -4.45 12.78 -14.30
C THR A 136 -5.92 12.84 -13.89
N ARG A 137 -6.28 12.14 -12.81
CA ARG A 137 -7.64 12.19 -12.25
C ARG A 137 -7.96 13.59 -11.69
N PRO A 138 -9.21 14.07 -11.88
CA PRO A 138 -9.62 15.34 -11.27
C PRO A 138 -9.75 15.22 -9.74
N GLU A 139 -10.27 14.09 -9.27
CA GLU A 139 -10.46 13.75 -7.85
C GLU A 139 -9.16 13.23 -7.23
N LEU A 140 -9.03 13.40 -5.91
CA LEU A 140 -7.93 12.82 -5.14
C LEU A 140 -8.19 11.33 -4.89
N LEU A 141 -7.13 10.56 -4.62
CA LEU A 141 -7.26 9.14 -4.31
C LEU A 141 -8.11 8.91 -3.05
N ALA A 142 -8.94 7.87 -3.08
CA ALA A 142 -9.74 7.48 -1.94
C ALA A 142 -8.85 7.13 -0.72
N PRO A 143 -9.26 7.47 0.51
CA PRO A 143 -8.49 7.11 1.70
C PRO A 143 -8.55 5.60 1.94
N ILE A 144 -7.47 5.02 2.45
CA ILE A 144 -7.39 3.60 2.80
C ILE A 144 -7.74 3.46 4.28
N VAL A 145 -8.63 2.53 4.63
CA VAL A 145 -8.95 2.25 6.04
C VAL A 145 -8.27 0.97 6.45
N GLU A 146 -7.35 1.07 7.41
CA GLU A 146 -6.59 -0.09 7.85
C GLU A 146 -7.48 -1.15 8.51
N GLY A 147 -7.16 -2.41 8.23
CA GLY A 147 -7.91 -3.56 8.74
C GLY A 147 -9.25 -3.82 8.07
N ALA A 148 -9.68 -2.97 7.13
CA ALA A 148 -10.81 -3.26 6.24
C ALA A 148 -10.39 -4.31 5.20
N ILE A 149 -11.17 -5.38 5.08
CA ILE A 149 -10.89 -6.53 4.22
C ILE A 149 -12.08 -6.71 3.29
N GLY A 150 -11.84 -6.68 1.98
CA GLY A 150 -12.91 -6.77 0.98
C GLY A 150 -13.99 -5.69 1.17
N GLY A 151 -13.63 -4.51 1.67
CA GLY A 151 -14.58 -3.45 2.00
C GLY A 151 -15.43 -3.71 3.25
N THR A 152 -15.01 -4.63 4.13
CA THR A 152 -15.69 -4.93 5.39
C THR A 152 -14.75 -4.71 6.57
N LEU A 153 -15.26 -4.14 7.66
CA LEU A 153 -14.53 -3.91 8.90
C LEU A 153 -15.26 -4.58 10.06
N ASP A 154 -14.56 -5.46 10.77
CA ASP A 154 -15.10 -6.10 11.97
C ASP A 154 -14.89 -5.18 13.19
N PRO A 155 -15.97 -4.67 13.80
CA PRO A 155 -15.86 -3.78 14.95
C PRO A 155 -15.23 -4.45 16.19
N ALA A 156 -15.32 -5.78 16.33
CA ALA A 156 -14.67 -6.49 17.43
C ALA A 156 -13.15 -6.52 17.31
N ARG A 157 -12.61 -6.31 16.09
CA ARG A 157 -11.16 -6.18 15.83
C ARG A 157 -10.68 -4.73 15.98
N MET A 158 -11.59 -3.77 16.04
CA MET A 158 -11.31 -2.33 16.04
C MET A 158 -11.77 -1.66 17.34
N THR A 159 -11.60 -2.34 18.48
CA THR A 159 -12.08 -1.84 19.78
C THR A 159 -11.40 -0.54 20.18
N GLU A 160 -10.11 -0.41 19.89
CA GLU A 160 -9.34 0.82 20.15
C GLU A 160 -9.55 1.86 19.04
N GLY A 161 -9.81 1.41 17.81
CA GLY A 161 -9.92 2.25 16.63
C GLY A 161 -9.13 1.72 15.44
N THR A 162 -9.06 2.52 14.37
CA THR A 162 -8.25 2.22 13.18
C THR A 162 -7.66 3.50 12.58
N LEU A 163 -6.61 3.35 11.77
CA LEU A 163 -6.06 4.43 10.96
C LEU A 163 -6.79 4.54 9.63
N VAL A 164 -7.08 5.78 9.24
CA VAL A 164 -7.47 6.15 7.89
C VAL A 164 -6.29 6.84 7.24
N VAL A 165 -5.73 6.22 6.20
CA VAL A 165 -4.48 6.57 5.54
C VAL A 165 -4.76 7.27 4.22
N LEU A 166 -4.04 8.36 3.97
CA LEU A 166 -4.12 9.18 2.76
C LEU A 166 -2.76 9.14 2.07
N GLN A 167 -2.74 8.69 0.82
CA GLN A 167 -1.54 8.77 0.00
C GLN A 167 -1.19 10.24 -0.30
N PRO A 168 0.09 10.57 -0.51
CA PRO A 168 0.50 11.86 -1.03
C PRO A 168 -0.27 12.22 -2.30
N TYR A 169 -0.50 13.51 -2.50
CA TYR A 169 -1.23 13.99 -3.68
C TYR A 169 -0.43 15.01 -4.48
N ALA A 170 -0.74 15.11 -5.77
CA ALA A 170 -0.11 16.06 -6.67
C ALA A 170 -0.22 17.49 -6.13
N ARG A 171 0.94 18.18 -6.05
CA ARG A 171 1.08 19.55 -5.52
C ARG A 171 0.68 19.71 -4.06
N MET A 172 0.85 18.65 -3.27
CA MET A 172 0.80 18.74 -1.80
C MET A 172 1.81 19.78 -1.32
N ALA A 173 1.34 20.72 -0.50
CA ALA A 173 2.16 21.81 -0.01
C ALA A 173 1.91 22.07 1.47
N ALA A 174 2.93 22.60 2.14
CA ALA A 174 2.77 23.07 3.50
C ALA A 174 1.74 24.21 3.55
N GLY A 175 0.85 24.15 4.53
CA GLY A 175 -0.29 25.04 4.68
C GLY A 175 -1.59 24.49 4.09
N ASP A 176 -1.56 23.42 3.30
CA ASP A 176 -2.77 22.72 2.90
C ASP A 176 -3.51 22.20 4.14
N VAL A 177 -4.82 22.37 4.20
CA VAL A 177 -5.67 21.87 5.29
C VAL A 177 -6.50 20.71 4.76
N ILE A 178 -6.32 19.54 5.38
CA ILE A 178 -7.03 18.32 5.03
C ILE A 178 -8.12 18.09 6.06
N THR A 179 -9.36 17.91 5.63
CA THR A 179 -10.49 17.54 6.48
C THR A 179 -10.99 16.16 6.12
N LEU A 180 -10.85 15.21 7.04
CA LEU A 180 -11.42 13.87 6.92
C LEU A 180 -12.90 13.89 7.34
N MET A 181 -13.74 13.13 6.64
CA MET A 181 -15.14 12.90 6.96
C MET A 181 -15.40 11.39 7.04
N TRP A 182 -15.98 10.95 8.15
CA TRP A 182 -16.36 9.57 8.42
C TRP A 182 -17.87 9.46 8.62
N GLY A 183 -18.53 8.60 7.84
CA GLY A 183 -19.96 8.30 7.96
C GLY A 183 -20.89 9.29 7.29
N ALA A 184 -20.38 10.16 6.40
CA ALA A 184 -21.25 10.99 5.57
C ALA A 184 -20.58 11.44 4.28
N ASP A 185 -21.41 11.65 3.26
CA ASP A 185 -21.02 12.24 1.98
C ASP A 185 -20.75 13.74 2.10
N LYS A 186 -21.23 14.43 3.14
CA LYS A 186 -20.98 15.85 3.42
C LYS A 186 -21.08 16.09 4.92
N LEU A 187 -20.56 17.22 5.38
CA LEU A 187 -20.81 17.67 6.76
C LEU A 187 -22.31 17.96 6.98
N PRO A 188 -22.86 17.63 8.17
CA PRO A 188 -22.19 17.03 9.31
C PRO A 188 -21.94 15.52 9.11
N ALA A 189 -20.69 15.11 9.27
CA ALA A 189 -20.29 13.71 9.31
C ALA A 189 -20.41 13.18 10.75
N THR A 190 -20.55 11.86 10.91
CA THR A 190 -20.56 11.23 12.24
C THR A 190 -19.27 11.51 13.01
N PHE A 191 -18.16 11.59 12.28
CA PHE A 191 -16.89 12.10 12.78
C PHE A 191 -16.18 12.92 11.69
N SER A 192 -15.47 13.97 12.11
CA SER A 192 -14.60 14.75 11.23
C SER A 192 -13.42 15.27 12.03
N ASP A 193 -12.25 15.27 11.39
CA ASP A 193 -11.01 15.81 11.94
C ASP A 193 -10.25 16.56 10.85
N SER A 194 -9.33 17.44 11.24
CA SER A 194 -8.55 18.24 10.30
C SER A 194 -7.07 18.28 10.65
N LEU A 195 -6.25 18.16 9.62
CA LEU A 195 -4.80 18.18 9.70
C LEU A 195 -4.25 19.25 8.75
N LYS A 196 -3.37 20.12 9.26
CA LYS A 196 -2.63 21.07 8.42
C LYS A 196 -1.30 20.43 8.02
N VAL A 197 -1.01 20.39 6.72
CA VAL A 197 0.25 19.89 6.20
C VAL A 197 1.37 20.86 6.59
N GLU A 198 2.45 20.34 7.16
CA GLU A 198 3.65 21.09 7.48
C GLU A 198 4.78 20.73 6.51
N ASN A 199 5.82 21.57 6.42
CA ASN A 199 6.94 21.37 5.48
C ASN A 199 7.59 19.98 5.56
N PHE A 200 7.66 19.40 6.75
CA PHE A 200 8.27 18.09 6.94
C PHE A 200 7.38 16.91 6.51
N ALA A 201 6.08 17.15 6.29
CA ALA A 201 5.10 16.12 5.95
C ALA A 201 4.69 16.20 4.46
N VAL A 202 5.28 17.12 3.69
CA VAL A 202 5.04 17.21 2.25
C VAL A 202 5.60 15.97 1.58
N ALA A 203 4.79 15.33 0.73
CA ALA A 203 5.07 14.06 0.07
C ALA A 203 5.10 12.83 1.00
N ASP A 204 4.73 12.98 2.28
CA ASP A 204 4.54 11.86 3.19
C ASP A 204 3.10 11.36 3.20
N VAL A 205 2.95 10.07 3.51
CA VAL A 205 1.65 9.46 3.83
C VAL A 205 1.11 10.12 5.10
N LEU A 206 -0.17 10.51 5.05
CA LEU A 206 -0.87 11.11 6.19
C LEU A 206 -1.91 10.15 6.74
N SER A 207 -2.25 10.30 8.02
CA SER A 207 -3.22 9.43 8.65
C SER A 207 -4.06 10.15 9.70
N PHE A 208 -5.28 9.69 9.87
CA PHE A 208 -6.18 10.09 10.96
C PHE A 208 -6.55 8.87 11.79
N TRP A 209 -6.64 9.05 13.11
CA TRP A 209 -7.14 8.03 14.00
C TRP A 209 -8.66 8.10 14.12
N ILE A 210 -9.34 6.98 13.93
CA ILE A 210 -10.77 6.83 14.16
C ILE A 210 -10.97 5.93 15.37
N ASP A 211 -11.50 6.50 16.45
CA ASP A 211 -11.80 5.77 17.67
C ASP A 211 -12.83 4.65 17.44
N GLY A 212 -12.65 3.53 18.14
CA GLY A 212 -13.53 2.36 18.04
C GLY A 212 -15.00 2.68 18.29
N THR A 213 -15.32 3.71 19.08
CA THR A 213 -16.70 4.15 19.31
C THR A 213 -17.39 4.68 18.05
N HIS A 214 -16.66 5.36 17.15
CA HIS A 214 -17.20 5.84 15.87
C HIS A 214 -17.44 4.70 14.87
N ILE A 215 -16.63 3.65 14.98
CA ILE A 215 -16.78 2.42 14.19
C ILE A 215 -18.01 1.65 14.70
N ALA A 216 -18.07 1.39 16.01
CA ALA A 216 -19.18 0.67 16.66
C ALA A 216 -20.54 1.34 16.42
N ALA A 217 -20.59 2.67 16.30
CA ALA A 217 -21.80 3.42 15.97
C ALA A 217 -22.42 3.06 14.61
N HIS A 218 -21.64 2.45 13.70
CA HIS A 218 -22.09 2.03 12.37
C HIS A 218 -22.29 0.50 12.26
N LEU A 219 -22.31 -0.24 13.38
CA LEU A 219 -22.51 -1.68 13.40
C LEU A 219 -23.77 -2.11 12.60
N GLY A 220 -23.58 -3.03 11.67
CA GLY A 220 -24.60 -3.55 10.76
C GLY A 220 -24.90 -2.65 9.56
N GLY A 221 -24.18 -1.54 9.41
CA GLY A 221 -24.38 -0.56 8.33
C GLY A 221 -23.16 -0.37 7.43
N GLU A 222 -23.33 0.47 6.42
CA GLU A 222 -22.23 0.97 5.57
C GLU A 222 -21.77 2.33 6.07
N VAL A 223 -20.46 2.57 6.04
CA VAL A 223 -19.82 3.84 6.32
C VAL A 223 -19.06 4.31 5.09
N MET A 224 -19.20 5.59 4.76
CA MET A 224 -18.44 6.24 3.70
C MET A 224 -17.33 7.10 4.31
N VAL A 225 -16.12 6.99 3.77
CA VAL A 225 -14.93 7.71 4.23
C VAL A 225 -14.32 8.47 3.06
N ARG A 226 -14.13 9.78 3.22
CA ARG A 226 -13.55 10.66 2.20
C ARG A 226 -12.87 11.86 2.85
N TYR A 227 -12.04 12.58 2.11
CA TYR A 227 -11.41 13.80 2.60
C TYR A 227 -11.49 14.94 1.59
N ARG A 228 -11.30 16.15 2.10
CA ARG A 228 -11.19 17.38 1.33
C ARG A 228 -9.85 18.03 1.62
N VAL A 229 -9.20 18.53 0.59
CA VAL A 229 -7.99 19.35 0.70
C VAL A 229 -8.34 20.79 0.33
N GLU A 230 -8.18 21.69 1.28
CA GLU A 230 -8.18 23.13 1.05
C GLU A 230 -6.72 23.58 0.92
N GLN A 231 -6.30 23.86 -0.33
CA GLN A 231 -4.94 24.26 -0.60
C GLN A 231 -4.67 25.67 -0.08
N ALA A 232 -3.42 25.96 0.28
CA ALA A 232 -3.04 27.30 0.78
C ALA A 232 -3.41 28.44 -0.19
N GLY A 233 -3.49 28.16 -1.49
CA GLY A 233 -3.94 29.09 -2.54
C GLY A 233 -5.46 29.26 -2.68
N GLY A 234 -6.26 28.62 -1.82
CA GLY A 234 -7.73 28.69 -1.80
C GLY A 234 -8.45 27.69 -2.71
N ALA A 235 -7.72 26.93 -3.52
CA ALA A 235 -8.30 25.86 -4.31
C ALA A 235 -8.77 24.72 -3.40
N THR A 236 -9.89 24.09 -3.74
CA THR A 236 -10.43 22.93 -3.03
C THR A 236 -10.44 21.72 -3.94
N ARG A 237 -10.03 20.58 -3.39
CA ARG A 237 -10.15 19.27 -4.05
C ARG A 237 -10.80 18.27 -3.09
N GLU A 238 -11.58 17.35 -3.64
CA GLU A 238 -12.19 16.24 -2.91
C GLU A 238 -11.57 14.91 -3.37
N SER A 239 -11.56 13.94 -2.47
CA SER A 239 -11.19 12.56 -2.78
C SER A 239 -12.36 11.77 -3.34
N GLU A 240 -12.04 10.70 -4.07
CA GLU A 240 -12.90 9.53 -4.20
C GLU A 240 -13.28 9.00 -2.80
N ALA A 241 -14.36 8.23 -2.73
CA ALA A 241 -14.90 7.74 -1.46
C ALA A 241 -14.62 6.24 -1.26
N THR A 242 -14.22 5.90 -0.03
CA THR A 242 -14.08 4.51 0.42
C THR A 242 -15.36 4.09 1.13
N ARG A 243 -15.98 3.01 0.65
CA ARG A 243 -17.19 2.43 1.25
C ARG A 243 -16.81 1.19 2.05
N ILE A 244 -17.29 1.12 3.28
CA ILE A 244 -16.97 0.03 4.21
C ILE A 244 -18.24 -0.46 4.87
N VAL A 245 -18.47 -1.76 4.87
CA VAL A 245 -19.51 -2.39 5.66
C VAL A 245 -18.94 -2.68 7.06
N VAL A 246 -19.54 -2.13 8.11
CA VAL A 246 -19.14 -2.41 9.48
C VAL A 246 -20.00 -3.53 10.01
N THR A 247 -19.50 -4.76 9.95
CA THR A 247 -20.21 -5.93 10.45
C THR A 247 -19.21 -6.93 11.01
N PRO A 248 -19.55 -7.67 12.07
CA PRO A 248 -18.70 -8.74 12.55
C PRO A 248 -18.41 -9.73 11.42
N PHE A 249 -17.18 -10.21 11.34
CA PHE A 249 -16.90 -11.36 10.49
C PHE A 249 -17.61 -12.56 11.11
N PHE A 250 -18.77 -12.91 10.56
CA PHE A 250 -19.54 -14.03 11.07
C PHE A 250 -18.84 -15.34 10.71
N ARG A 251 -18.24 -15.97 11.72
CA ARG A 251 -17.57 -17.27 11.61
C ARG A 251 -18.49 -18.33 12.20
N GLY A 252 -19.10 -19.15 11.35
CA GLY A 252 -19.70 -20.40 11.81
C GLY A 252 -18.60 -21.41 12.15
N GLU A 253 -18.95 -22.46 12.89
CA GLU A 253 -18.13 -23.67 12.90
C GLU A 253 -18.01 -24.20 11.46
N LEU A 254 -16.82 -24.71 11.14
CA LEU A 254 -16.56 -25.32 9.85
C LEU A 254 -16.96 -26.79 9.89
N ASP A 255 -17.87 -27.17 8.99
CA ASP A 255 -18.33 -28.55 8.84
C ASP A 255 -17.16 -29.49 8.53
N ALA A 256 -17.28 -30.76 8.92
CA ALA A 256 -16.29 -31.75 8.56
C ALA A 256 -16.31 -32.00 7.04
N PRO A 257 -15.16 -32.33 6.42
CA PRO A 257 -15.12 -32.64 4.99
C PRO A 257 -15.79 -33.98 4.69
N ASP A 258 -16.51 -34.07 3.57
CA ASP A 258 -17.09 -35.32 3.11
C ASP A 258 -16.05 -36.16 2.37
N VAL A 259 -16.03 -37.47 2.64
CA VAL A 259 -15.20 -38.45 1.92
C VAL A 259 -16.15 -39.27 1.07
N LEU A 260 -16.20 -39.00 -0.24
CA LEU A 260 -17.31 -39.48 -1.08
C LEU A 260 -17.33 -41.00 -1.23
N GLU A 261 -16.17 -41.63 -1.27
CA GLU A 261 -16.01 -43.07 -1.41
C GLU A 261 -16.14 -43.82 -0.07
N ALA A 262 -16.34 -43.11 1.05
CA ALA A 262 -16.55 -43.74 2.36
C ALA A 262 -18.05 -43.81 2.70
N GLU A 263 -18.56 -45.03 2.90
CA GLU A 263 -19.94 -45.26 3.37
C GLU A 263 -19.94 -45.49 4.88
N ASP A 264 -20.76 -44.73 5.62
CA ASP A 264 -20.85 -44.80 7.09
C ASP A 264 -19.48 -44.72 7.82
N GLY A 265 -18.55 -43.95 7.24
CA GLY A 265 -17.19 -43.75 7.78
C GLY A 265 -16.23 -44.92 7.48
N VAL A 266 -16.59 -45.83 6.59
CA VAL A 266 -15.74 -46.95 6.13
C VAL A 266 -15.41 -46.77 4.66
N LEU A 267 -14.13 -46.82 4.32
CA LEU A 267 -13.62 -46.82 2.96
C LEU A 267 -13.08 -48.22 2.65
N LEU A 268 -13.61 -48.87 1.61
CA LEU A 268 -13.03 -50.10 1.08
C LEU A 268 -11.82 -49.76 0.21
N ASN A 269 -10.76 -50.54 0.32
CA ASN A 269 -9.53 -50.27 -0.41
C ASN A 269 -9.73 -50.32 -1.95
N ASP A 270 -10.63 -51.18 -2.43
CA ASP A 270 -11.00 -51.28 -3.84
C ASP A 270 -11.68 -50.01 -4.37
N ASP A 271 -12.37 -49.23 -3.53
CA ASP A 271 -13.04 -47.98 -3.92
C ASP A 271 -12.05 -46.80 -4.04
N SER A 272 -10.79 -47.00 -3.64
CA SER A 272 -9.78 -45.93 -3.62
C SER A 272 -8.85 -45.92 -4.84
N ILE A 273 -9.05 -46.81 -5.84
CA ILE A 273 -8.11 -47.04 -6.95
C ILE A 273 -7.80 -45.76 -7.74
N ASP A 274 -8.80 -44.92 -8.00
CA ASP A 274 -8.66 -43.66 -8.73
C ASP A 274 -8.25 -42.48 -7.82
N GLY A 275 -7.99 -42.75 -6.54
CA GLY A 275 -7.91 -41.75 -5.48
C GLY A 275 -9.25 -41.58 -4.78
N VAL A 276 -9.23 -40.89 -3.64
CA VAL A 276 -10.43 -40.63 -2.82
C VAL A 276 -10.72 -39.15 -2.85
N THR A 277 -11.98 -38.84 -3.13
CA THR A 277 -12.50 -37.49 -3.29
C THR A 277 -12.93 -36.93 -1.95
N ILE A 278 -12.25 -35.85 -1.54
CA ILE A 278 -12.59 -35.08 -0.35
C ILE A 278 -13.31 -33.82 -0.79
N VAL A 279 -14.54 -33.62 -0.29
CA VAL A 279 -15.37 -32.46 -0.61
C VAL A 279 -15.53 -31.58 0.63
N ILE A 280 -15.15 -30.32 0.48
CA ILE A 280 -15.42 -29.26 1.46
C ILE A 280 -16.58 -28.44 0.93
N GLY A 281 -17.77 -28.63 1.47
CA GLY A 281 -19.01 -28.05 0.94
C GLY A 281 -19.19 -26.55 1.21
N ASN A 282 -19.17 -26.16 2.49
CA ASN A 282 -19.64 -24.83 2.94
C ASN A 282 -18.61 -24.08 3.79
N ALA A 283 -17.34 -24.08 3.38
CA ALA A 283 -16.30 -23.33 4.11
C ALA A 283 -16.46 -21.79 4.03
N ARG A 284 -17.41 -21.31 3.21
CA ARG A 284 -17.71 -19.88 2.97
C ARG A 284 -16.44 -19.09 2.67
N THR A 285 -15.61 -19.63 1.78
CA THR A 285 -14.31 -19.05 1.47
C THR A 285 -14.43 -17.77 0.64
N GLN A 286 -13.49 -16.86 0.81
CA GLN A 286 -13.37 -15.62 0.04
C GLN A 286 -12.13 -15.65 -0.85
N GLU A 287 -12.14 -14.84 -1.92
CA GLU A 287 -10.97 -14.67 -2.79
C GLU A 287 -9.74 -14.24 -1.98
N GLY A 288 -8.59 -14.88 -2.22
CA GLY A 288 -7.33 -14.66 -1.52
C GLY A 288 -7.15 -15.47 -0.24
N GLU A 289 -8.17 -16.18 0.25
CA GLU A 289 -8.01 -17.13 1.35
C GLU A 289 -7.25 -18.39 0.91
N LEU A 290 -6.72 -19.14 1.88
CA LEU A 290 -5.98 -20.37 1.62
C LEU A 290 -6.56 -21.52 2.45
N VAL A 291 -6.90 -22.62 1.78
CA VAL A 291 -7.45 -23.81 2.42
C VAL A 291 -6.42 -24.92 2.43
N TYR A 292 -6.10 -25.44 3.61
CA TYR A 292 -5.19 -26.56 3.81
C TYR A 292 -5.97 -27.82 4.17
N LEU A 293 -5.93 -28.83 3.30
CA LEU A 293 -6.42 -30.18 3.60
C LEU A 293 -5.39 -30.95 4.43
N LYS A 294 -5.89 -31.66 5.44
CA LYS A 294 -5.11 -32.48 6.36
C LYS A 294 -5.70 -33.89 6.47
N CYS A 295 -4.97 -34.89 6.01
CA CYS A 295 -5.27 -36.29 6.30
C CYS A 295 -4.18 -36.84 7.23
N ASP A 296 -4.54 -37.12 8.47
CA ASP A 296 -3.66 -37.70 9.48
C ASP A 296 -3.93 -39.19 9.62
N GLY A 297 -2.94 -40.00 9.27
CA GLY A 297 -2.97 -41.45 9.45
C GLY A 297 -1.85 -41.92 10.38
N ASP A 298 -1.97 -43.14 10.90
CA ASP A 298 -1.03 -43.69 11.89
C ASP A 298 0.38 -43.90 11.32
N LEU A 299 0.52 -44.13 10.01
CA LEU A 299 1.81 -44.40 9.37
C LEU A 299 2.45 -43.12 8.83
N PHE A 300 1.69 -42.33 8.07
CA PHE A 300 2.13 -41.05 7.54
C PHE A 300 0.94 -40.16 7.20
N ASN A 301 1.26 -38.90 6.95
CA ASN A 301 0.27 -37.85 6.73
C ASN A 301 0.22 -37.45 5.25
N HIS A 302 -0.96 -36.97 4.82
CA HIS A 302 -1.12 -36.27 3.55
C HIS A 302 -1.60 -34.84 3.81
N ARG A 303 -1.09 -33.91 3.01
CA ARG A 303 -1.40 -32.49 3.04
C ARG A 303 -1.58 -32.03 1.60
N ASP A 304 -2.55 -31.16 1.40
CA ASP A 304 -2.77 -30.44 0.14
C ASP A 304 -3.30 -29.05 0.47
N ASP A 305 -3.16 -28.10 -0.44
CA ASP A 305 -3.60 -26.73 -0.22
C ASP A 305 -4.21 -26.10 -1.47
N ARG A 306 -5.01 -25.06 -1.27
CA ARG A 306 -5.71 -24.36 -2.34
C ARG A 306 -5.90 -22.89 -2.01
N GLU A 307 -5.29 -22.04 -2.82
CA GLU A 307 -5.64 -20.62 -2.87
C GLU A 307 -7.03 -20.45 -3.49
N ILE A 308 -7.83 -19.59 -2.86
CA ILE A 308 -9.19 -19.32 -3.29
C ILE A 308 -9.16 -18.18 -4.30
N THR A 309 -9.44 -18.53 -5.55
CA THR A 309 -9.66 -17.56 -6.62
C THR A 309 -11.07 -16.97 -6.55
N ARG A 310 -11.28 -15.87 -7.27
CA ARG A 310 -12.60 -15.27 -7.47
C ARG A 310 -13.64 -16.27 -7.99
N GLU A 311 -13.23 -17.17 -8.87
CA GLU A 311 -14.09 -18.18 -9.47
C GLU A 311 -14.47 -19.29 -8.49
N THR A 312 -13.64 -19.56 -7.49
CA THR A 312 -13.84 -20.62 -6.50
C THR A 312 -14.38 -20.13 -5.16
N ALA A 313 -14.38 -18.82 -4.92
CA ALA A 313 -14.92 -18.22 -3.70
C ALA A 313 -16.36 -18.66 -3.44
N GLY A 314 -16.63 -19.12 -2.21
CA GLY A 314 -17.93 -19.59 -1.76
C GLY A 314 -18.42 -20.90 -2.39
N LYS A 315 -17.63 -21.54 -3.29
CA LYS A 315 -17.99 -22.82 -3.92
C LYS A 315 -17.38 -24.02 -3.17
N PRO A 316 -17.96 -25.22 -3.33
CA PRO A 316 -17.36 -26.44 -2.81
C PRO A 316 -15.95 -26.67 -3.38
N LEU A 317 -15.04 -27.14 -2.52
CA LEU A 317 -13.67 -27.48 -2.91
C LEU A 317 -13.51 -28.99 -2.96
N ILE A 318 -12.88 -29.49 -4.01
CA ILE A 318 -12.66 -30.91 -4.25
C ILE A 318 -11.17 -31.20 -4.25
N PHE A 319 -10.73 -32.06 -3.34
CA PHE A 319 -9.36 -32.58 -3.30
C PHE A 319 -9.37 -34.06 -3.63
N ILE A 320 -8.29 -34.54 -4.27
CA ILE A 320 -8.14 -35.97 -4.60
C ILE A 320 -6.92 -36.48 -3.84
N VAL A 321 -7.17 -37.28 -2.80
CA VAL A 321 -6.11 -37.89 -2.01
C VAL A 321 -5.68 -39.19 -2.69
N PRO A 322 -4.41 -39.35 -3.07
CA PRO A 322 -3.97 -40.48 -3.90
C PRO A 322 -4.24 -41.84 -3.26
N HIS A 323 -4.62 -42.84 -4.08
CA HIS A 323 -4.83 -44.24 -3.68
C HIS A 323 -3.76 -44.78 -2.72
N ARG A 324 -2.48 -44.48 -2.99
CA ARG A 324 -1.36 -44.96 -2.17
C ARG A 324 -1.50 -44.56 -0.70
N PHE A 325 -2.06 -43.39 -0.40
CA PHE A 325 -2.20 -42.94 0.97
C PHE A 325 -3.19 -43.85 1.71
N TRP A 326 -4.33 -44.14 1.11
CA TRP A 326 -5.38 -44.97 1.71
C TRP A 326 -4.97 -46.43 1.84
N ARG A 327 -4.41 -47.01 0.78
CA ARG A 327 -3.97 -48.42 0.77
C ARG A 327 -2.99 -48.74 1.89
N GLU A 328 -2.01 -47.87 2.13
CA GLU A 328 -1.02 -48.09 3.19
C GLU A 328 -1.66 -48.01 4.59
N HIS A 329 -2.78 -47.29 4.74
CA HIS A 329 -3.54 -47.17 5.98
C HIS A 329 -4.62 -48.25 6.16
N HIS A 330 -4.61 -49.31 5.36
CA HIS A 330 -5.51 -50.46 5.52
C HIS A 330 -5.49 -51.02 6.96
N GLY A 331 -6.67 -51.19 7.55
CA GLY A 331 -6.85 -51.66 8.92
C GLY A 331 -6.67 -50.58 9.99
N THR A 332 -6.47 -49.31 9.60
CA THR A 332 -6.34 -48.17 10.52
C THR A 332 -7.47 -47.15 10.31
N THR A 333 -7.50 -46.10 11.12
CA THR A 333 -8.45 -44.99 10.96
C THR A 333 -7.69 -43.72 10.61
N VAL A 334 -8.06 -43.10 9.49
CA VAL A 334 -7.54 -41.80 9.04
C VAL A 334 -8.46 -40.70 9.55
N ARG A 335 -7.88 -39.60 10.03
CA ARG A 335 -8.58 -38.37 10.38
C ARG A 335 -8.45 -37.36 9.26
N VAL A 336 -9.56 -36.96 8.67
CA VAL A 336 -9.62 -35.95 7.59
C VAL A 336 -10.21 -34.66 8.14
N ALA A 337 -9.49 -33.57 7.98
CA ALA A 337 -9.90 -32.23 8.39
C ALA A 337 -9.27 -31.20 7.45
N TYR A 338 -9.68 -29.94 7.57
CA TYR A 338 -9.06 -28.84 6.87
C TYR A 338 -8.95 -27.59 7.74
N THR A 339 -8.07 -26.68 7.34
CA THR A 339 -7.93 -25.36 7.93
C THR A 339 -8.16 -24.31 6.85
N VAL A 340 -8.84 -23.22 7.17
CA VAL A 340 -8.96 -22.05 6.30
C VAL A 340 -8.18 -20.91 6.93
N GLU A 341 -7.12 -20.47 6.26
CA GLU A 341 -6.44 -19.21 6.56
C GLU A 341 -7.26 -18.07 5.97
N ARG A 342 -7.84 -17.27 6.87
CA ARG A 342 -8.69 -16.14 6.51
C ARG A 342 -7.83 -14.92 6.19
N LEU A 343 -8.41 -14.00 5.43
CA LEU A 343 -7.76 -12.73 5.06
C LEU A 343 -7.44 -11.81 6.26
N ASP A 344 -7.96 -12.12 7.44
CA ASP A 344 -7.69 -11.39 8.67
C ASP A 344 -6.70 -12.10 9.60
N ASP A 345 -5.85 -12.95 9.03
CA ASP A 345 -4.77 -13.71 9.68
C ASP A 345 -5.23 -14.72 10.74
N VAL A 346 -6.48 -15.13 10.69
CA VAL A 346 -7.01 -16.16 11.59
C VAL A 346 -7.19 -17.48 10.86
N SER A 347 -6.59 -18.53 11.40
CA SER A 347 -6.77 -19.91 10.97
C SER A 347 -8.04 -20.51 11.61
N GLN A 348 -8.99 -20.98 10.79
CA GLN A 348 -10.18 -21.71 11.27
C GLN A 348 -10.03 -23.19 10.97
N GLU A 349 -10.14 -24.04 12.01
CA GLU A 349 -10.13 -25.50 11.85
C GLU A 349 -11.55 -26.05 11.64
N SER A 350 -11.65 -27.07 10.79
CA SER A 350 -12.88 -27.83 10.59
C SER A 350 -13.09 -28.88 11.69
N ALA A 351 -14.34 -29.34 11.80
CA ALA A 351 -14.60 -30.64 12.39
C ALA A 351 -13.87 -31.76 11.61
N VAL A 352 -13.71 -32.92 12.25
CA VAL A 352 -12.90 -34.04 11.73
C VAL A 352 -13.82 -35.17 11.26
N THR A 353 -13.59 -35.64 10.03
CA THR A 353 -14.17 -36.89 9.52
C THR A 353 -13.21 -38.04 9.83
N GLN A 354 -13.71 -39.09 10.48
CA GLN A 354 -12.94 -40.30 10.73
C GLN A 354 -13.29 -41.35 9.69
N VAL A 355 -12.28 -41.88 9.01
CA VAL A 355 -12.45 -42.88 7.95
C VAL A 355 -11.66 -44.13 8.32
N ARG A 356 -12.36 -45.24 8.55
CA ARG A 356 -11.73 -46.54 8.72
C ARG A 356 -11.46 -47.15 7.36
N VAL A 357 -10.23 -47.56 7.11
CA VAL A 357 -9.85 -48.20 5.85
C VAL A 357 -9.94 -49.71 6.02
N GLU A 358 -10.81 -50.35 5.25
CA GLU A 358 -11.01 -51.80 5.25
C GLU A 358 -10.59 -52.42 3.92
N ALA A 359 -10.63 -53.76 3.86
CA ALA A 359 -10.15 -54.56 2.75
C ALA A 359 -10.97 -54.36 1.48
#